data_AF-A0A158EDP0-F1
#
_entry.id   AF-A0A158EDP0-F1
#
_cell.length_a   1.000
_cell.length_b   1.000
_cell.length_c   1.000
_cell.angle_alpha   90.00
_cell.angle_beta   90.00
_cell.angle_gamma   90.00
#
_symmetry.space_group_name_H-M   'P 1'
#
loop_
_entity.id
_entity.type
_entity.pdbx_description
1 polymer ?
#
loop_
_entity_poly.entity_id
_entity_poly.type
_entity_poly.pdbx_seq_one_letter_code
_entity_poly.pdbx_strand_id
1 'polypeptide(L)'
;MVSKLRTGKDKAAIVTEQQALEQYVPDLHNWPASWRVVDEDISTGRTIVAIFTPFLEHLLTLGCTRKTLLRHRDHIWMLGGEMIRRRHEDPDLLTLQVETLLDKLIEEDGGPLIWPAISEAPQNSFDATCRKLYQYLDRASLG
;
A
#
# COMPACT_ATOMS: atom_id res chain seq x y z
N MET A 1 5.90 55.63 13.65
CA MET A 1 5.81 54.37 14.44
C MET A 1 4.96 53.40 13.63
N VAL A 2 5.55 52.32 13.08
CA VAL A 2 5.37 50.92 13.57
C VAL A 2 3.92 50.47 13.27
N SER A 3 3.59 49.51 12.41
CA SER A 3 4.33 48.37 11.87
C SER A 3 3.65 47.73 10.67
N LYS A 4 4.46 47.08 9.84
CA LYS A 4 4.09 46.01 8.91
C LYS A 4 3.24 44.95 9.62
N LEU A 5 2.20 44.45 8.97
CA LEU A 5 1.70 43.11 9.24
C LEU A 5 2.02 42.21 8.04
N ARG A 6 2.97 41.30 8.27
CA ARG A 6 3.21 40.12 7.44
C ARG A 6 2.07 39.13 7.67
N THR A 7 1.76 38.33 6.67
CA THR A 7 2.10 36.88 6.67
C THR A 7 1.19 36.17 5.68
N GLY A 8 1.77 35.68 4.58
CA GLY A 8 1.12 34.68 3.75
C GLY A 8 1.00 33.37 4.52
N LYS A 9 -0.23 32.86 4.64
CA LYS A 9 -0.50 31.55 5.23
C LYS A 9 -1.66 30.82 4.55
N ASP A 10 -1.84 30.98 3.23
CA ASP A 10 -2.96 30.31 2.54
C ASP A 10 -2.57 29.52 1.29
N LYS A 11 -1.27 29.40 0.97
CA LYS A 11 -0.82 28.65 -0.22
C LYS A 11 -0.44 27.19 0.03
N ALA A 12 -0.40 26.75 1.29
CA ALA A 12 0.09 25.42 1.67
C ALA A 12 -1.02 24.41 2.02
N ALA A 13 -2.27 24.87 2.19
CA ALA A 13 -3.38 24.03 2.65
C ALA A 13 -4.16 23.33 1.50
N ILE A 14 -3.69 23.45 0.26
CA ILE A 14 -4.41 22.94 -0.93
C ILE A 14 -3.47 22.12 -1.83
N VAL A 15 -2.58 21.34 -1.22
CA VAL A 15 -2.28 20.05 -1.84
C VAL A 15 -3.35 19.16 -1.27
N THR A 16 -4.41 18.93 -2.06
CA THR A 16 -5.44 17.97 -1.67
C THR A 16 -4.79 16.63 -1.39
N GLU A 17 -5.31 15.84 -0.45
CA GLU A 17 -4.78 14.51 -0.12
C GLU A 17 -4.64 13.66 -1.39
N GLN A 18 -5.58 13.82 -2.33
CA GLN A 18 -5.51 13.26 -3.68
C GLN A 18 -4.25 13.67 -4.45
N GLN A 19 -3.90 14.96 -4.51
CA GLN A 19 -2.69 15.44 -5.18
C GLN A 19 -1.41 14.95 -4.48
N ALA A 20 -1.44 14.80 -3.16
CA ALA A 20 -0.30 14.25 -2.43
C ALA A 20 -0.12 12.75 -2.74
N LEU A 21 -1.23 11.99 -2.82
CA LEU A 21 -1.22 10.59 -3.21
C LEU A 21 -0.74 10.41 -4.66
N GLU A 22 -1.24 11.22 -5.60
CA GLU A 22 -0.81 11.19 -7.00
C GLU A 22 0.69 11.50 -7.16
N GLN A 23 1.25 12.39 -6.33
CA GLN A 23 2.70 12.66 -6.33
C GLN A 23 3.51 11.52 -5.71
N TYR A 24 2.94 10.82 -4.73
CA TYR A 24 3.58 9.72 -4.03
C TYR A 24 3.55 8.41 -4.85
N VAL A 25 2.39 8.10 -5.45
CA VAL A 25 2.13 6.88 -6.21
C VAL A 25 1.47 7.22 -7.56
N PRO A 26 2.20 7.87 -8.48
CA PRO A 26 1.64 8.33 -9.76
C PRO A 26 1.13 7.20 -10.65
N ASP A 27 1.67 6.00 -10.45
CA ASP A 27 1.39 4.79 -11.22
C ASP A 27 0.36 3.86 -10.56
N LEU A 28 -0.33 4.28 -9.50
CA LEU A 28 -1.28 3.45 -8.75
C LEU A 28 -2.35 2.80 -9.64
N HIS A 29 -2.84 3.54 -10.64
CA HIS A 29 -3.82 3.06 -11.61
C HIS A 29 -3.29 1.95 -12.55
N ASN A 30 -1.97 1.84 -12.71
CA ASN A 30 -1.31 0.84 -13.55
C ASN A 30 -0.95 -0.43 -12.77
N TRP A 31 -0.99 -0.41 -11.45
CA TRP A 31 -0.65 -1.56 -10.62
C TRP A 31 -1.42 -2.84 -10.97
N PRO A 32 -2.77 -2.81 -11.18
CA PRO A 32 -3.51 -4.00 -11.56
C PRO A 32 -3.01 -4.62 -12.88
N ALA A 33 -2.64 -3.79 -13.86
CA ALA A 33 -2.08 -4.25 -15.12
C ALA A 33 -0.66 -4.79 -14.97
N SER A 34 0.11 -4.28 -14.01
CA SER A 34 1.49 -4.74 -13.74
C SER A 34 1.57 -6.10 -13.06
N TRP A 35 0.54 -6.49 -12.28
CA TRP A 35 0.47 -7.79 -11.62
C TRP A 35 -0.22 -8.87 -12.46
N ARG A 36 -0.87 -8.45 -13.54
CA ARG A 36 -1.71 -9.30 -14.38
C ARG A 36 -0.93 -10.48 -14.96
N VAL A 37 -1.41 -11.70 -14.72
CA VAL A 37 -1.01 -12.92 -15.45
C VAL A 37 -2.03 -13.21 -16.56
N VAL A 38 -3.33 -13.10 -16.24
CA VAL A 38 -4.47 -13.22 -17.18
C VAL A 38 -5.39 -12.00 -17.06
N ASP A 39 -6.21 -11.70 -18.07
CA ASP A 39 -7.02 -10.46 -18.08
C ASP A 39 -8.00 -10.32 -16.92
N GLU A 40 -8.47 -11.44 -16.36
CA GLU A 40 -9.33 -11.49 -15.17
C GLU A 40 -8.64 -10.95 -13.91
N ASP A 41 -7.29 -10.95 -13.87
CA ASP A 41 -6.52 -10.42 -12.75
C ASP A 41 -6.65 -8.89 -12.65
N ILE A 42 -7.01 -8.20 -13.73
CA ILE A 42 -7.18 -6.74 -13.69
C ILE A 42 -8.29 -6.36 -12.70
N SER A 43 -9.42 -7.07 -12.72
CA SER A 43 -10.51 -6.84 -11.76
C SER A 43 -10.05 -7.09 -10.33
N THR A 44 -9.37 -8.21 -10.08
CA THR A 44 -8.83 -8.55 -8.76
C THR A 44 -7.82 -7.51 -8.28
N GLY A 45 -6.90 -7.08 -9.16
CA GLY A 45 -5.91 -6.06 -8.88
C GLY A 45 -6.52 -4.70 -8.56
N ARG A 46 -7.64 -4.33 -9.18
CA ARG A 46 -8.38 -3.10 -8.83
C ARG A 46 -8.93 -3.17 -7.41
N THR A 47 -9.47 -4.32 -6.99
CA THR A 47 -9.92 -4.52 -5.61
C THR A 47 -8.76 -4.43 -4.63
N ILE A 48 -7.62 -5.05 -4.93
CA ILE A 48 -6.39 -4.94 -4.12
C ILE A 48 -5.97 -3.47 -3.97
N VAL A 49 -5.92 -2.72 -5.08
CA VAL A 49 -5.57 -1.28 -5.06
C VAL A 49 -6.54 -0.48 -4.19
N ALA A 50 -7.84 -0.77 -4.28
CA ALA A 50 -8.85 -0.09 -3.46
C ALA A 50 -8.61 -0.32 -1.95
N ILE A 51 -8.22 -1.53 -1.55
CA ILE A 51 -7.87 -1.84 -0.15
C ILE A 51 -6.59 -1.13 0.28
N PHE A 52 -5.58 -1.05 -0.58
CA PHE A 52 -4.29 -0.44 -0.25
C PHE A 52 -4.32 1.09 -0.27
N THR A 53 -5.22 1.71 -1.01
CA THR A 53 -5.25 3.18 -1.20
C THR A 53 -5.38 3.94 0.13
N PRO A 54 -6.32 3.63 1.04
CA PRO A 54 -6.43 4.31 2.33
C PRO A 54 -5.18 4.16 3.21
N PHE A 55 -4.49 3.01 3.13
CA PHE A 55 -3.23 2.82 3.84
C PHE A 55 -2.10 3.69 3.27
N LEU A 56 -2.00 3.80 1.94
CA LEU A 56 -1.01 4.67 1.29
C LEU A 56 -1.24 6.15 1.63
N GLU A 57 -2.49 6.58 1.72
CA GLU A 57 -2.87 7.92 2.21
C GLU A 57 -2.48 8.09 3.68
N HIS A 58 -2.76 7.08 4.52
CA HIS A 58 -2.38 7.10 5.92
C HIS A 58 -0.87 7.26 6.11
N LEU A 59 -0.03 6.60 5.30
CA LEU A 59 1.42 6.76 5.37
C LEU A 59 1.89 8.20 5.18
N LEU A 60 1.20 9.00 4.35
CA LEU A 60 1.50 10.43 4.16
C LEU A 60 1.26 11.24 5.43
N THR A 61 0.31 10.83 6.28
CA THR A 61 0.01 11.48 7.57
C THR A 61 1.05 11.20 8.65
N LEU A 62 1.84 10.14 8.51
CA LEU A 62 2.81 9.69 9.53
C LEU A 62 4.12 10.51 9.56
N GLY A 63 4.26 11.53 8.72
CA GLY A 63 5.48 12.35 8.67
C GLY A 63 6.74 11.58 8.24
N CYS A 64 6.57 10.49 7.49
CA CYS A 64 7.68 9.65 7.04
C CYS A 64 8.59 10.41 6.06
N THR A 65 9.89 10.06 6.07
CA THR A 65 10.81 10.58 5.04
C THR A 65 10.43 10.04 3.66
N ARG A 66 10.71 10.81 2.60
CA ARG A 66 10.45 10.39 1.20
C ARG A 66 11.01 9.00 0.87
N LYS A 67 12.23 8.70 1.34
CA LYS A 67 12.86 7.38 1.17
C LYS A 67 12.05 6.25 1.82
N THR A 68 11.50 6.51 3.01
CA THR A 68 10.70 5.52 3.75
C THR A 68 9.34 5.32 3.10
N LEU A 69 8.70 6.40 2.64
CA LEU A 69 7.45 6.33 1.88
C LEU A 69 7.62 5.49 0.61
N LEU A 70 8.63 5.77 -0.22
CA LEU A 70 8.85 5.00 -1.45
C LEU A 70 9.09 3.52 -1.16
N ARG A 71 9.85 3.20 -0.11
CA ARG A 71 10.03 1.81 0.32
C ARG A 71 8.71 1.14 0.71
N HIS A 72 7.87 1.80 1.51
CA HIS A 72 6.56 1.23 1.86
C HIS A 72 5.67 1.05 0.62
N ARG A 73 5.67 2.02 -0.30
CA ARG A 73 4.96 1.91 -1.58
C ARG A 73 5.39 0.68 -2.35
N ASP A 74 6.70 0.48 -2.51
CA ASP A 74 7.24 -0.64 -3.29
C ASP A 74 6.93 -1.99 -2.63
N HIS A 75 6.94 -2.07 -1.30
CA HIS A 75 6.52 -3.27 -0.57
C HIS A 75 5.02 -3.55 -0.71
N ILE A 76 4.17 -2.52 -0.70
CA ILE A 76 2.73 -2.69 -0.93
C ILE A 76 2.47 -3.13 -2.38
N TRP A 77 3.21 -2.59 -3.34
CA TRP A 77 3.15 -3.07 -4.72
C TRP A 77 3.57 -4.55 -4.82
N MET A 78 4.63 -4.93 -4.13
CA MET A 78 5.13 -6.31 -4.08
C MET A 78 4.11 -7.27 -3.45
N LEU A 79 3.45 -6.87 -2.36
CA LEU A 79 2.39 -7.64 -1.73
C LEU A 79 1.22 -7.89 -2.69
N GLY A 80 0.79 -6.88 -3.45
CA GLY A 80 -0.27 -7.04 -4.45
C GLY A 80 0.08 -8.04 -5.55
N GLY A 81 1.32 -8.00 -6.05
CA GLY A 81 1.82 -8.99 -7.01
C GLY A 81 1.86 -10.41 -6.42
N GLU A 82 2.30 -10.53 -5.16
CA GLU A 82 2.35 -11.81 -4.44
C GLU A 82 0.95 -12.40 -4.21
N MET A 83 -0.06 -11.56 -3.93
CA MET A 83 -1.46 -11.99 -3.83
C MET A 83 -1.96 -12.58 -5.16
N ILE A 84 -1.72 -11.91 -6.29
CA ILE A 84 -2.11 -12.43 -7.61
C ILE A 84 -1.36 -13.72 -7.91
N ARG A 85 -0.04 -13.77 -7.70
CA ARG A 85 0.78 -14.96 -7.92
C ARG A 85 0.24 -16.17 -7.14
N ARG A 86 -0.04 -16.02 -5.84
CA ARG A 86 -0.57 -17.12 -5.02
C ARG A 86 -1.93 -17.61 -5.47
N ARG A 87 -2.80 -16.73 -5.98
CA ARG A 87 -4.10 -17.13 -6.56
C ARG A 87 -3.94 -17.98 -7.82
N HIS A 88 -2.87 -17.79 -8.59
CA HIS A 88 -2.55 -18.63 -9.75
C HIS A 88 -1.90 -19.95 -9.37
N GLU A 89 -1.14 -19.99 -8.28
CA GLU A 89 -0.47 -21.21 -7.82
C GLU A 89 -1.38 -22.15 -7.04
N ASP A 90 -2.37 -21.61 -6.33
CA ASP A 90 -3.31 -22.38 -5.52
C ASP A 90 -4.77 -22.06 -5.92
N PRO A 91 -5.46 -23.02 -6.60
CA PRO A 91 -6.86 -22.87 -6.97
C PRO A 91 -7.80 -22.57 -5.81
N ASP A 92 -7.48 -23.02 -4.58
CA ASP A 92 -8.32 -22.74 -3.42
C ASP A 92 -8.28 -21.24 -3.06
N LEU A 93 -7.12 -20.59 -3.24
CA LEU A 93 -6.97 -19.15 -3.04
C LEU A 93 -7.64 -18.32 -4.13
N LEU A 94 -7.79 -18.86 -5.34
CA LEU A 94 -8.51 -18.22 -6.44
C LEU A 94 -9.98 -17.94 -6.08
N THR A 95 -10.59 -18.80 -5.26
CA THR A 95 -12.00 -18.66 -4.86
C THR A 95 -12.22 -17.64 -3.73
N LEU A 96 -11.16 -17.25 -3.03
CA LEU A 96 -11.26 -16.33 -1.90
C LEU A 96 -11.52 -14.90 -2.36
N GLN A 97 -12.26 -14.16 -1.55
CA GLN A 97 -12.31 -12.70 -1.64
C GLN A 97 -10.94 -12.11 -1.30
N VAL A 98 -10.65 -10.92 -1.83
CA VAL A 98 -9.32 -10.29 -1.72
C VAL A 98 -8.97 -9.97 -0.28
N GLU A 99 -9.96 -9.52 0.49
CA GLU A 99 -9.86 -9.22 1.92
C GLU A 99 -9.51 -10.48 2.71
N THR A 100 -10.24 -11.58 2.47
CA THR A 100 -9.97 -12.87 3.13
C THR A 100 -8.60 -13.43 2.76
N LEU A 101 -8.15 -13.23 1.52
CA LEU A 101 -6.79 -13.60 1.13
C LEU A 101 -5.76 -12.73 1.85
N LEU A 102 -5.99 -11.42 1.93
CA LEU A 102 -5.09 -10.52 2.64
C LEU A 102 -4.96 -10.92 4.12
N ASP A 103 -6.07 -11.15 4.81
CA ASP A 103 -6.09 -11.61 6.21
C ASP A 103 -5.35 -12.93 6.44
N LYS A 104 -5.30 -13.81 5.43
CA LYS A 104 -4.52 -15.05 5.48
C LYS A 104 -3.03 -14.87 5.22
N LEU A 105 -2.62 -13.76 4.63
CA LEU A 105 -1.25 -13.51 4.20
C LEU A 105 -0.48 -12.56 5.12
N ILE A 106 -1.17 -11.64 5.78
CA ILE A 106 -0.56 -10.71 6.72
C ILE A 106 -1.01 -11.02 8.15
N GLU A 107 -0.04 -11.18 9.03
CA GLU A 107 -0.25 -11.47 10.45
C GLU A 107 0.43 -10.39 11.30
N GLU A 108 0.27 -10.47 12.63
CA GLU A 108 0.88 -9.52 13.56
C GLU A 108 2.42 -9.50 13.46
N ASP A 109 3.04 -10.62 13.08
CA ASP A 109 4.48 -10.78 12.99
C ASP A 109 5.08 -10.31 11.64
N GLY A 110 4.30 -10.26 10.56
CA GLY A 110 4.84 -9.92 9.24
C GLY A 110 3.91 -10.12 8.06
N GLY A 111 4.54 -10.25 6.89
CA GLY A 111 3.84 -10.58 5.65
C GLY A 111 4.33 -11.91 5.09
N PRO A 112 3.84 -12.27 3.89
CA PRO A 112 4.26 -13.51 3.27
C PRO A 112 5.75 -13.48 2.87
N LEU A 113 6.35 -14.67 2.79
CA LEU A 113 7.63 -14.82 2.09
C LEU A 113 7.43 -14.50 0.60
N ILE A 114 8.26 -13.60 0.09
CA ILE A 114 8.20 -13.14 -1.30
C ILE A 114 8.92 -14.13 -2.22
N TRP A 115 8.31 -14.38 -3.39
CA TRP A 115 8.92 -15.17 -4.45
C TRP A 115 9.27 -14.31 -5.68
N PRO A 116 10.45 -14.49 -6.30
CA PRO A 116 11.55 -15.34 -5.87
C PRO A 116 12.14 -14.88 -4.53
N ALA A 117 12.71 -15.83 -3.78
CA ALA A 117 13.24 -15.56 -2.44
C ALA A 117 14.21 -14.38 -2.44
N ILE A 118 13.92 -13.39 -1.61
CA ILE A 118 14.78 -12.24 -1.33
C ILE A 118 15.64 -12.53 -0.10
N SER A 119 16.71 -11.76 0.10
CA SER A 119 17.52 -11.91 1.31
C SER A 119 16.77 -11.47 2.57
N GLU A 120 17.26 -11.89 3.73
CA GLU A 120 16.61 -11.67 5.03
C GLU A 120 16.37 -10.19 5.33
N ALA A 121 17.34 -9.31 5.06
CA ALA A 121 17.19 -7.88 5.36
C ALA A 121 16.07 -7.20 4.52
N PRO A 122 15.97 -7.41 3.20
CA PRO A 122 14.80 -7.05 2.41
C PRO A 122 13.48 -7.63 2.94
N GLN A 123 13.44 -8.94 3.27
CA GLN A 123 12.23 -9.58 3.82
C GLN A 123 11.81 -8.92 5.14
N ASN A 124 12.73 -8.73 6.08
CA ASN A 124 12.46 -8.04 7.36
C ASN A 124 11.90 -6.63 7.15
N SER A 125 12.38 -5.93 6.11
CA SER A 125 11.86 -4.60 5.78
C SER A 125 10.47 -4.63 5.12
N PHE A 126 10.18 -5.69 4.36
CA PHE A 126 8.86 -5.96 3.80
C PHE A 126 7.87 -6.32 4.93
N ASP A 127 8.25 -7.23 5.82
CA ASP A 127 7.45 -7.64 6.99
C ASP A 127 7.12 -6.43 7.89
N ALA A 128 8.08 -5.53 8.11
CA ALA A 128 7.82 -4.30 8.85
C ALA A 128 6.76 -3.39 8.19
N THR A 129 6.59 -3.46 6.86
CA THR A 129 5.52 -2.75 6.15
C THR A 129 4.19 -3.50 6.28
N CYS A 130 4.20 -4.82 6.15
CA CYS A 130 3.02 -5.66 6.34
C CYS A 130 2.44 -5.54 7.75
N ARG A 131 3.29 -5.50 8.79
CA ARG A 131 2.83 -5.23 10.17
C ARG A 131 2.12 -3.88 10.31
N LYS A 132 2.60 -2.84 9.61
CA LYS A 132 1.94 -1.52 9.61
C LYS A 132 0.58 -1.57 8.92
N LEU A 133 0.49 -2.30 7.81
CA LEU A 133 -0.77 -2.54 7.11
C LEU A 133 -1.74 -3.31 8.00
N TYR A 134 -1.30 -4.40 8.63
CA TYR A 134 -2.08 -5.19 9.58
C TYR A 134 -2.65 -4.32 10.70
N GLN A 135 -1.80 -3.54 11.37
CA GLN A 135 -2.22 -2.61 12.42
C GLN A 135 -3.19 -1.53 11.92
N TYR A 136 -3.04 -1.08 10.67
CA TYR A 136 -3.95 -0.11 10.07
C TYR A 136 -5.34 -0.72 9.82
N LEU A 137 -5.38 -1.93 9.25
CA LEU A 137 -6.62 -2.64 8.95
C LEU A 137 -7.35 -3.07 10.23
N ASP A 138 -6.64 -3.54 11.26
CA ASP A 138 -7.20 -3.91 12.56
C ASP A 138 -7.79 -2.69 13.29
N ARG A 139 -7.15 -1.52 13.20
CA ARG A 139 -7.72 -0.28 13.75
C ARG A 139 -8.93 0.22 12.96
N ALA A 140 -8.97 -0.02 11.65
CA ALA A 140 -10.07 0.37 10.79
C ALA A 140 -11.31 -0.54 10.97
N SER A 141 -11.13 -1.81 11.36
CA SER A 141 -12.22 -2.74 11.63
C SER A 141 -12.93 -2.51 12.97
N LEU A 142 -12.30 -1.76 13.89
CA LEU A 142 -12.82 -1.40 15.22
C LEU A 142 -13.59 -0.06 15.25
N GLY A 143 -13.73 0.63 14.12
CA GLY A 143 -14.43 1.93 13.99
C GLY A 143 -15.73 1.83 13.21
#